data_AF-B4I530-F1
#
_entry.id   AF-B4I530-F1
#
_cell.length_a   1.000
_cell.length_b   1.000
_cell.length_c   1.000
_cell.angle_alpha   90.00
_cell.angle_beta   90.00
_cell.angle_gamma   90.00
#
_symmetry.space_group_name_H-M   'P 1'
#
loop_
_entity.id
_entity.type
_entity.pdbx_description
1 polymer ?
#
loop_
_entity_poly.entity_id
_entity_poly.type
_entity_poly.pdbx_seq_one_letter_code
_entity_poly.pdbx_strand_id
1 'polypeptide(L)' 'MEAICRVCLSDYDELVNIFDEMPGPGPSIPDMIAQWSKYPVFKGDFLPEHICPTCLEDVKTKYKNQITMLKRTNHA' A
#
# COMPACT_ATOMS: atom_id res chain seq x y z
N MET A 1 20.63 5.04 -8.68
CA MET A 1 20.23 4.60 -7.33
C MET A 1 19.09 3.65 -7.56
N GLU A 2 19.35 2.35 -7.42
CA GLU A 2 18.30 1.34 -7.50
C GLU A 2 17.34 1.61 -6.34
N ALA A 3 16.08 1.80 -6.66
CA ALA A 3 15.06 2.02 -5.66
C ALA A 3 14.41 0.66 -5.36
N ILE A 4 14.35 0.30 -4.08
CA ILE A 4 13.83 -0.99 -3.62
C ILE A 4 12.34 -0.86 -3.32
N CYS A 5 11.53 -1.79 -3.83
CA CYS A 5 10.11 -1.84 -3.51
C CYS A 5 9.87 -2.23 -2.05
N ARG A 6 9.05 -1.45 -1.34
CA ARG A 6 8.57 -1.68 0.03
C ARG A 6 8.02 -3.08 0.26
N VAL A 7 7.31 -3.62 -0.72
CA VAL A 7 6.47 -4.82 -0.57
C VAL A 7 7.23 -6.08 -0.95
N CYS A 8 7.81 -6.13 -2.15
CA CYS A 8 8.52 -7.32 -2.63
C CYS A 8 10.03 -7.29 -2.40
N LEU A 9 10.57 -6.16 -1.92
CA LEU A 9 12.01 -5.95 -1.67
C LEU A 9 12.90 -6.21 -2.90
N SER A 10 12.34 -6.09 -4.09
CA SER A 10 13.08 -6.17 -5.37
C SER A 10 13.37 -4.78 -5.93
N ASP A 11 14.40 -4.70 -6.76
CA ASP A 11 14.82 -3.49 -7.46
C ASP A 11 13.92 -3.20 -8.67
N TYR A 12 13.59 -1.92 -8.86
CA TYR A 12 12.83 -1.43 -10.02
C TYR A 12 13.38 -0.08 -10.47
N ASP A 13 13.29 0.17 -11.79
CA ASP A 13 13.66 1.45 -12.40
C ASP A 13 12.66 2.56 -12.06
N GLU A 14 11.38 2.20 -11.92
CA GLU A 14 10.28 3.13 -11.62
C GLU A 14 9.56 2.72 -10.34
N LEU A 15 9.64 3.59 -9.32
CA LEU A 15 8.89 3.44 -8.08
C LEU A 15 8.14 4.71 -7.72
N VAL A 16 7.07 4.55 -6.95
CA VAL A 16 6.25 5.64 -6.40
C VAL A 16 6.56 5.79 -4.91
N ASN A 17 6.86 6.99 -4.43
CA ASN A 17 6.98 7.24 -2.99
C ASN A 17 5.58 7.18 -2.35
N ILE A 18 5.41 6.34 -1.32
CA ILE A 18 4.12 6.10 -0.68
C ILE A 18 3.64 7.28 0.18
N PHE A 19 4.51 8.20 0.54
CA PHE A 19 4.20 9.38 1.37
C PHE A 19 4.05 10.68 0.57
N ASP A 20 4.34 10.67 -0.73
CA ASP A 20 4.27 11.86 -1.60
C ASP A 20 2.87 12.11 -2.20
N GLU A 21 1.93 11.18 -2.03
CA GLU A 21 0.55 11.39 -2.50
C GLU A 21 -0.14 12.53 -1.74
N MET A 22 -0.74 13.47 -2.49
CA MET A 22 -1.59 14.51 -1.91
C MET A 22 -2.79 13.88 -1.19
N PRO A 23 -3.25 14.45 -0.05
CA PRO A 23 -4.43 13.98 0.65
C PRO A 23 -5.66 14.07 -0.26
N GLY A 24 -6.07 12.96 -0.85
CA GLY A 24 -7.30 12.81 -1.62
C GLY A 24 -8.42 12.21 -0.77
N PRO A 25 -9.67 12.18 -1.29
CA PRO A 25 -10.75 11.44 -0.65
C PRO A 25 -10.47 9.93 -0.72
N GLY A 26 -10.04 9.36 0.40
CA GLY A 26 -9.75 7.93 0.52
C GLY A 26 -8.60 7.63 1.50
N PRO A 27 -8.32 6.35 1.75
CA PRO A 27 -7.14 5.92 2.51
C PRO A 27 -5.87 6.17 1.69
N SER A 28 -4.80 6.54 2.37
CA SER A 28 -3.48 6.73 1.75
C SER A 28 -2.84 5.37 1.37
N ILE A 29 -1.83 5.36 0.49
CA ILE A 29 -1.05 4.13 0.22
C ILE A 29 -0.52 3.48 1.52
N PRO A 30 0.09 4.22 2.48
CA PRO A 30 0.52 3.68 3.76
C PRO A 30 -0.60 2.98 4.51
N ASP A 31 -1.81 3.58 4.55
CA ASP A 31 -2.98 2.97 5.21
C ASP A 31 -3.40 1.67 4.53
N MET A 32 -3.41 1.65 3.19
CA MET A 32 -3.76 0.45 2.43
C MET A 32 -2.75 -0.69 2.68
N ILE A 33 -1.45 -0.37 2.69
CA ILE A 33 -0.39 -1.33 2.98
C ILE A 33 -0.53 -1.84 4.43
N ALA A 34 -0.71 -0.94 5.40
CA ALA A 34 -0.86 -1.31 6.79
C ALA A 34 -2.08 -2.20 7.04
N GLN A 35 -3.20 -1.91 6.36
CA GLN A 35 -4.38 -2.76 6.43
C GLN A 35 -4.14 -4.15 5.81
N TRP A 36 -3.40 -4.22 4.71
CA TRP A 36 -3.10 -5.48 4.03
C TRP A 36 -2.07 -6.34 4.80
N SER A 37 -0.98 -5.74 5.28
CA SER A 37 0.10 -6.43 6.00
C SER A 37 -0.20 -6.69 7.47
N LYS A 38 -1.14 -5.93 8.06
CA LYS A 38 -1.40 -5.86 9.50
C LYS A 38 -0.25 -5.27 10.32
N TYR A 39 0.70 -4.59 9.68
CA TYR A 39 1.80 -3.88 10.32
C TYR A 39 1.70 -2.38 10.09
N PRO A 40 2.02 -1.53 11.09
CA PRO A 40 2.04 -0.09 10.91
C PRO A 40 3.03 0.33 9.82
N VAL A 41 2.68 1.36 9.05
CA VAL A 41 3.56 1.99 8.05
C VAL A 41 3.66 3.46 8.39
N PHE A 42 4.87 3.96 8.59
CA PHE A 42 5.11 5.36 8.94
C PHE A 42 6.41 5.86 8.32
N LYS A 43 6.47 7.17 8.09
CA LYS A 43 7.64 7.80 7.46
C LYS A 43 8.89 7.61 8.31
N GLY A 44 10.00 7.22 7.69
CA GLY A 44 11.27 6.97 8.38
C GLY A 44 11.39 5.65 9.15
N ASP A 45 10.52 4.67 8.91
CA ASP A 45 10.72 3.31 9.43
C ASP A 45 11.85 2.55 8.67
N PHE A 46 12.13 1.31 9.07
CA PHE A 46 13.27 0.52 8.55
C PHE A 46 13.07 -0.08 7.16
N LEU A 47 11.98 0.26 6.47
CA LEU A 47 11.63 -0.30 5.17
C LEU A 47 11.61 0.81 4.11
N PRO A 48 11.78 0.48 2.82
CA PRO A 48 11.84 1.49 1.75
C PRO A 48 10.60 2.39 1.72
N GLU A 49 10.74 3.66 1.34
CA GLU A 49 9.59 4.58 1.18
C GLU A 49 8.88 4.46 -0.18
N HIS A 50 9.32 3.55 -1.03
CA HIS A 50 8.90 3.48 -2.43
C HIS A 50 8.23 2.13 -2.74
N ILE A 51 7.19 2.12 -3.58
CA ILE A 51 6.46 0.91 -3.99
C ILE A 51 6.47 0.77 -5.52
N CYS A 52 6.62 -0.46 -6.02
CA CYS A 52 6.58 -0.70 -7.46
C CYS A 52 5.14 -0.71 -7.98
N PRO A 53 4.90 -0.42 -9.27
CA PRO A 53 3.56 -0.37 -9.84
C PRO A 53 2.76 -1.66 -9.62
N THR A 54 3.39 -2.83 -9.79
CA THR A 54 2.74 -4.13 -9.59
C THR A 54 2.24 -4.31 -8.15
N CYS A 55 3.09 -4.07 -7.15
CA CYS A 55 2.68 -4.19 -5.75
C CYS A 55 1.63 -3.13 -5.37
N LEU A 56 1.68 -1.95 -5.97
CA LEU A 56 0.67 -0.90 -5.73
C LEU A 56 -0.72 -1.34 -6.21
N GLU A 57 -0.81 -1.94 -7.40
CA GLU A 57 -2.06 -2.50 -7.93
C GLU A 57 -2.60 -3.63 -7.06
N ASP A 58 -1.72 -4.52 -6.58
CA ASP A 58 -2.10 -5.61 -5.69
C ASP A 58 -2.66 -5.10 -4.36
N VAL A 59 -1.98 -4.13 -3.73
CA VAL A 59 -2.43 -3.50 -2.49
C VAL A 59 -3.80 -2.84 -2.68
N LYS A 60 -3.97 -2.05 -3.75
CA LYS A 60 -5.25 -1.39 -4.08
C LYS A 60 -6.37 -2.42 -4.30
N THR A 61 -6.08 -3.51 -5.00
CA THR A 61 -7.05 -4.57 -5.30
C THR A 61 -7.44 -5.32 -4.03
N LYS A 62 -6.47 -5.72 -3.19
CA LYS A 62 -6.72 -6.39 -1.92
C LYS A 62 -7.50 -5.50 -0.95
N TYR A 63 -7.19 -4.21 -0.89
CA TYR A 63 -7.90 -3.25 -0.07
C TYR A 63 -9.39 -3.13 -0.48
N LYS A 64 -9.67 -2.96 -1.78
CA LYS A 64 -11.04 -2.94 -2.32
C LYS A 64 -11.82 -4.21 -2.00
N ASN A 65 -11.16 -5.37 -2.10
CA ASN A 65 -11.78 -6.66 -1.81
C ASN A 65 -12.08 -6.83 -0.31
N GLN A 66 -11.19 -6.37 0.57
CA GLN A 66 -11.42 -6.39 2.04
C GLN A 66 -12.63 -5.55 2.43
N ILE A 67 -12.79 -4.34 1.87
CA ILE A 67 -13.97 -3.50 2.10
C ILE A 67 -15.25 -4.20 1.60
N THR A 68 -15.17 -4.85 0.44
CA THR A 68 -16.33 -5.54 -0.15
C THR A 68 -16.80 -6.71 0.71
N MET A 69 -15.88 -7.41 1.37
CA MET A 69 -16.22 -8.50 2.30
C MET A 69 -16.84 -7.98 3.60
N LEU A 70 -16.36 -6.85 4.16
CA LEU A 70 -16.94 -6.22 5.35
C LEU A 70 -18.38 -5.74 5.14
N LYS A 71 -18.76 -5.34 3.92
CA LYS A 71 -20.14 -4.95 3.62
C LYS A 71 -21.11 -6.15 3.57
N ARG A 72 -20.60 -7.36 3.33
CA ARG A 72 -21.43 -8.58 3.26
C ARG A 72 -21.77 -9.18 4.63
N THR A 73 -21.00 -8.87 5.66
CA THR A 73 -21.25 -9.37 7.03
C THR A 73 -22.33 -8.60 7.79
N ASN A 74 -22.81 -7.45 7.28
CA ASN A 74 -23.88 -6.66 7.90
C ASN A 74 -25.29 -7.03 7.40
N HIS A 75 -25.42 -8.16 6.69
CA HIS A 75 -26.68 -8.68 6.13
C HIS A 75 -26.86 -10.18 6.48
N ALA A 76 -26.47 -10.59 7.69
CA ALA A 76 -26.75 -11.91 8.25
C ALA A 76 -27.52 -11.77 9.56
#